data_AF-A0A9Q5HQ34-F1
#
_entry.id   AF-A0A9Q5HQ34-F1
#
_cell.length_a   1.000
_cell.length_b   1.000
_cell.length_c   1.000
_cell.angle_alpha   90.00
_cell.angle_beta   90.00
_cell.angle_gamma   90.00
#
_symmetry.space_group_name_H-M   'P 1'
#
loop_
_entity.id
_entity.type
_entity.pdbx_description
1 polymer ?
#
loop_
_entity_poly.entity_id
_entity_poly.type
_entity_poly.pdbx_seq_one_letter_code
_entity_poly.pdbx_strand_id
1 'polypeptide(L)' 'MRTALQVKKLWHLTSSQKAKPSAPAEAVQLWEEKAEQAAGLIYQRIEHSMQVMVQDYMDDPVKMWTEL' A
#
# COMPACT_ATOMS: atom_id res chain seq x y z
N MET A 1 8.24 6.38 7.83
CA MET A 1 7.55 5.59 6.78
C MET A 1 6.48 6.40 6.05
N ARG A 2 5.53 7.01 6.78
CA ARG A 2 4.50 7.93 6.24
C ARG A 2 5.03 8.98 5.25
N THR A 3 6.17 9.61 5.56
CA THR A 3 6.81 10.63 4.72
C THR A 3 7.23 10.09 3.34
N ALA A 4 7.72 8.85 3.25
CA ALA A 4 8.13 8.24 1.98
C ALA A 4 6.93 7.94 1.08
N LEU A 5 5.83 7.47 1.66
CA LEU A 5 4.55 7.27 0.96
C LEU A 5 3.93 8.60 0.52
N GLN A 6 4.03 9.65 1.33
CA GLN A 6 3.55 10.99 0.97
C GLN A 6 4.34 11.61 -0.19
N VAL A 7 5.68 11.50 -0.18
CA VAL A 7 6.54 12.00 -1.26
C VAL A 7 6.19 11.34 -2.60
N LYS A 8 5.84 10.04 -2.58
CA LYS A 8 5.43 9.30 -3.78
C LYS A 8 3.93 9.41 -4.12
N LYS A 9 3.15 10.21 -3.37
CA LYS A 9 1.69 10.31 -3.51
C LYS A 9 0.96 8.96 -3.41
N LEU A 10 1.48 8.07 -2.59
CA LEU A 10 0.94 6.73 -2.32
C LEU A 10 0.18 6.67 -0.99
N TRP A 11 0.38 7.66 -0.11
CA TRP A 11 -0.29 7.74 1.20
C TRP A 11 -1.83 7.66 1.13
N HIS A 12 -2.41 8.13 0.04
CA HIS A 12 -3.87 8.12 -0.15
C HIS A 12 -4.42 6.69 -0.30
N LEU A 13 -3.58 5.75 -0.74
CA LEU A 13 -3.92 4.35 -0.94
C LEU A 13 -3.86 3.56 0.36
N THR A 14 -3.01 3.96 1.30
CA THR A 14 -2.85 3.28 2.60
C THR A 14 -3.80 3.82 3.67
N SER A 15 -4.28 5.05 3.49
CA SER A 15 -5.16 5.74 4.45
C SER A 15 -6.66 5.46 4.28
N SER A 16 -7.03 4.46 3.46
CA SER A 16 -8.42 4.14 3.08
C SER A 16 -9.18 5.28 2.39
N GLN A 17 -8.52 6.39 2.04
CA GLN A 17 -9.14 7.57 1.45
C GLN A 17 -9.44 7.40 -0.05
N LYS A 18 -8.77 6.46 -0.72
CA LYS A 18 -9.07 6.08 -2.11
C LYS A 18 -9.48 4.63 -2.20
N ALA A 19 -10.77 4.41 -2.40
CA ALA A 19 -11.30 3.10 -2.79
C ALA A 19 -10.73 2.68 -4.15
N LYS A 20 -10.54 1.38 -4.33
CA LYS A 20 -10.16 0.79 -5.61
C LYS A 20 -11.23 1.17 -6.66
N PRO A 21 -10.86 1.81 -7.78
CA PRO A 21 -11.80 2.11 -8.84
C PRO A 21 -12.32 0.80 -9.44
N SER A 22 -13.57 0.78 -9.87
CA SER A 22 -14.20 -0.37 -10.53
C SER A 22 -14.20 -0.26 -12.06
N ALA A 23 -14.02 0.95 -12.61
CA ALA A 23 -13.88 1.23 -14.03
C ALA A 23 -13.27 2.63 -14.26
N PRO A 24 -12.67 2.90 -15.45
CA PRO A 24 -12.32 1.94 -16.50
C PRO A 24 -11.13 1.05 -16.10
N ALA A 25 -10.93 -0.09 -16.79
CA ALA A 25 -9.90 -1.09 -16.45
C ALA A 25 -8.48 -0.51 -16.31
N GLU A 26 -8.15 0.49 -17.13
CA GLU A 26 -6.87 1.21 -17.07
C GLU A 26 -6.67 1.93 -15.72
N ALA A 27 -7.73 2.51 -15.16
CA ALA A 27 -7.68 3.13 -13.83
C ALA A 27 -7.55 2.09 -12.70
N VAL A 28 -8.06 0.87 -12.91
CA VAL A 28 -7.89 -0.25 -11.98
C VAL A 28 -6.44 -0.72 -11.96
N GLN A 29 -5.84 -0.97 -13.13
CA GLN A 29 -4.43 -1.34 -13.24
C GLN A 29 -3.50 -0.29 -12.62
N LEU A 30 -3.71 1.00 -12.96
CA LEU A 30 -2.94 2.11 -12.38
C LEU A 30 -3.09 2.22 -10.86
N TRP A 31 -4.23 1.80 -10.31
CA TRP A 31 -4.44 1.75 -8.87
C TRP A 31 -3.70 0.55 -8.26
N GLU A 32 -3.79 -0.62 -8.88
CA GLU A 32 -3.12 -1.86 -8.44
C GLU A 32 -1.59 -1.69 -8.43
N GLU A 33 -0.99 -1.16 -9.50
CA GLU A 33 0.45 -0.89 -9.57
C GLU A 33 0.92 0.04 -8.44
N LYS A 34 0.12 1.06 -8.13
CA LYS A 34 0.45 2.00 -7.05
C LYS A 34 0.22 1.37 -5.67
N ALA A 35 -0.77 0.51 -5.53
CA ALA A 35 -1.03 -0.22 -4.30
C ALA A 35 0.13 -1.19 -4.00
N GLU A 36 0.59 -1.93 -5.01
CA GLU A 36 1.76 -2.80 -4.94
C GLU A 36 3.03 -2.00 -4.58
N GLN A 37 3.24 -0.84 -5.22
CA GLN A 37 4.36 0.04 -4.89
C GLN A 37 4.31 0.53 -3.44
N ALA A 38 3.11 0.86 -2.94
CA ALA A 38 2.92 1.27 -1.55
C ALA A 38 3.21 0.12 -0.57
N ALA A 39 2.70 -1.08 -0.87
CA ALA A 39 2.92 -2.29 -0.08
C ALA A 39 4.41 -2.64 -0.01
N GLY A 40 5.11 -2.66 -1.15
CA GLY A 40 6.55 -2.91 -1.19
C GLY A 40 7.36 -1.88 -0.39
N LEU A 41 6.97 -0.61 -0.45
CA LEU A 41 7.61 0.44 0.36
C LEU A 41 7.35 0.29 1.86
N ILE A 42 6.15 -0.15 2.24
CA ILE A 42 5.83 -0.48 3.63
C ILE A 42 6.72 -1.64 4.08
N TYR A 43 6.69 -2.76 3.35
CA TYR A 43 7.47 -3.96 3.66
C TYR A 43 8.98 -3.68 3.80
N GLN A 44 9.53 -2.85 2.92
CA GLN A 44 10.95 -2.47 2.95
C GLN A 44 11.31 -1.60 4.17
N ARG A 45 10.36 -0.81 4.68
CA ARG A 45 10.61 0.22 5.70
C ARG A 45 10.32 -0.24 7.13
N ILE A 46 9.65 -1.38 7.31
CA ILE A 46 9.37 -1.98 8.61
C ILE A 46 10.50 -2.89 9.07
N GLU A 47 10.54 -3.18 10.37
CA GLU A 47 11.50 -4.12 10.92
C GLU A 47 11.25 -5.54 10.41
N HIS A 48 12.31 -6.33 10.29
CA HIS A 48 12.25 -7.70 9.76
C HIS A 48 11.32 -8.60 10.60
N SER A 49 11.23 -8.36 11.91
CA SER A 49 10.29 -9.01 12.83
C SER A 49 8.83 -8.73 12.49
N MET A 50 8.53 -7.54 11.97
CA MET A 50 7.18 -7.11 11.61
C MET A 50 6.78 -7.56 10.19
N GLN A 51 7.75 -7.94 9.35
CA GLN A 51 7.48 -8.41 7.99
C GLN A 51 6.61 -9.66 7.97
N VAL A 52 6.76 -10.57 8.94
CA VAL A 52 5.90 -11.75 9.10
C VAL A 52 4.44 -11.35 9.31
N MET A 53 4.16 -10.27 10.05
CA MET A 53 2.78 -9.86 10.37
C MET A 53 2.04 -9.29 9.15
N VAL A 54 2.77 -8.73 8.19
CA VAL A 54 2.19 -8.08 7.01
C VAL A 54 2.34 -8.90 5.73
N GLN A 55 2.99 -10.07 5.79
CA GLN A 55 3.28 -10.91 4.63
C GLN A 55 2.00 -11.39 3.94
N ASP A 56 0.98 -11.73 4.72
CA ASP A 56 -0.34 -12.16 4.22
C ASP A 56 -1.15 -11.00 3.59
N TYR A 57 -0.70 -9.76 3.75
CA TYR A 57 -1.37 -8.54 3.29
C TYR A 57 -0.58 -7.81 2.20
N MET A 58 0.40 -8.44 1.56
CA MET A 58 1.24 -7.79 0.54
C MET A 58 0.47 -7.17 -0.63
N ASP A 59 -0.74 -7.65 -0.92
CA ASP A 59 -1.60 -7.10 -1.96
C ASP A 59 -2.52 -5.97 -1.46
N ASP A 60 -2.55 -5.72 -0.15
CA ASP A 60 -3.42 -4.74 0.51
C ASP A 60 -2.60 -3.81 1.42
N PRO A 61 -2.10 -2.69 0.88
CA PRO A 61 -1.26 -1.76 1.63
C PRO A 61 -2.04 -1.02 2.74
N VAL A 62 -3.39 -1.05 2.75
CA VAL A 62 -4.21 -0.53 3.86
C VAL A 62 -4.13 -1.47 5.04
N LYS A 63 -4.32 -2.78 4.81
CA LYS A 63 -4.19 -3.78 5.86
C LYS A 63 -2.78 -3.84 6.40
N MET A 64 -1.76 -3.83 5.53
CA MET A 64 -0.37 -3.72 5.98
C MET A 64 -0.16 -2.52 6.89
N TRP A 65 -0.73 -1.36 6.57
CA TRP A 65 -0.59 -0.17 7.40
C TRP A 65 -1.37 -0.23 8.73
N THR A 66 -2.48 -0.98 8.77
CA THR A 66 -3.34 -1.09 9.95
C THR A 66 -2.77 -2.06 10.99
N GLU A 67 -2.06 -3.09 10.55
CA GLU A 67 -1.44 -4.13 11.39
C GLU A 67 -0.03 -3.72 11.92
N LEU A 68 0.48 -2.56 11.51
CA LEU A 68 1.76 -1.99 11.96
C LEU A 68 1.56 -1.00 13.11
#